data_AF-A0A382F6C4-F1
#
_entry.id   AF-A0A382F6C4-F1
#
_cell.length_a   1.000
_cell.length_b   1.000
_cell.length_c   1.000
_cell.angle_alpha   90.00
_cell.angle_beta   90.00
_cell.angle_gamma   90.00
#
_symmetry.space_group_name_H-M   'P 1'
#
loop_
_entity.id
_entity.type
_entity.pdbx_description
1 polymer ?
#
loop_
_entity_poly.entity_id
_entity_poly.type
_entity_poly.pdbx_seq_one_letter_code
_entity_poly.pdbx_strand_id
1 'polypeptide(L)'
;MIELVMGLMIWISTQTGWPVPEPPEIVYIESSQEMFLLSNDCHNEPNQPICSTYNPDHSNILGLYNNEIKTIFLEKDFWWASVRDQSILLHELVHHMQYTKNWEHYRKKCKGDIEKEAYDLQEKWLAIRGLDLGKTIDLGPLMRHVLTQCDIM
;
A
#
# COMPACT_ATOMS: atom_id res chain seq x y z
N MET A 1 12.05 11.85 7.39
CA MET A 1 11.22 10.66 7.14
C MET A 1 10.18 10.46 8.24
N ILE A 2 10.59 10.34 9.52
CA ILE A 2 9.64 10.12 10.63
C ILE A 2 8.54 11.19 10.74
N GLU A 3 8.88 12.47 10.53
CA GLU A 3 7.90 13.57 10.54
C GLU A 3 6.84 13.44 9.44
N LEU A 4 7.25 13.01 8.25
CA LEU A 4 6.34 12.75 7.14
C LEU A 4 5.40 11.58 7.47
N VAL A 5 5.93 10.46 7.97
CA VAL A 5 5.14 9.30 8.39
C VAL A 5 4.09 9.71 9.43
N MET A 6 4.52 10.39 10.50
CA MET A 6 3.62 10.89 11.54
C MET A 6 2.57 11.84 10.98
N GLY A 7 2.96 12.78 10.11
CA GLY A 7 2.03 13.70 9.47
C GLY A 7 0.96 12.99 8.63
N LEU A 8 1.35 11.95 7.88
CA LEU A 8 0.41 11.13 7.10
C LEU A 8 -0.51 10.31 8.01
N MET A 9 0.02 9.68 9.07
CA MET A 9 -0.79 8.90 10.03
C MET A 9 -1.78 9.79 10.80
N ILE A 10 -1.36 11.00 11.20
CA ILE A 10 -2.26 12.00 11.80
C ILE A 10 -3.35 12.39 10.79
N TRP A 11 -2.98 12.63 9.53
CA TRP A 11 -3.98 12.93 8.50
C TRP A 11 -4.99 11.78 8.36
N ILE A 12 -4.54 10.52 8.26
CA ILE A 12 -5.43 9.34 8.19
C ILE A 12 -6.35 9.31 9.41
N SER A 13 -5.81 9.51 10.62
CA SER A 13 -6.59 9.59 11.86
C SER A 13 -7.67 10.67 11.79
N THR A 14 -7.35 11.88 11.29
CA THR A 14 -8.36 12.96 11.16
C THR A 14 -9.47 12.64 10.17
N GLN A 15 -9.19 11.83 9.13
CA GLN A 15 -10.18 11.45 8.12
C GLN A 15 -11.07 10.29 8.56
N THR A 16 -10.61 9.48 9.51
CA THR A 16 -11.19 8.17 9.80
C THR A 16 -11.65 8.00 11.26
N GLY A 17 -11.13 8.83 12.17
CA GLY A 17 -11.31 8.70 13.62
C GLY A 17 -10.46 7.59 14.25
N TRP A 18 -9.54 6.96 13.51
CA TRP A 18 -8.72 5.87 14.07
C TRP A 18 -7.65 6.41 15.02
N PRO A 19 -7.25 5.65 16.06
CA PRO A 19 -6.09 6.01 16.86
C PRO A 19 -4.84 6.01 15.97
N VAL A 20 -3.88 6.88 16.30
CA VAL A 20 -2.54 6.87 15.69
C VAL A 20 -1.68 5.85 16.45
N PRO A 21 -1.31 4.71 15.84
CA PRO A 21 -0.44 3.73 16.48
C PRO A 21 1.03 4.17 16.42
N GLU A 22 1.92 3.37 17.02
CA GLU A 22 3.35 3.47 16.78
C GLU A 22 3.65 3.33 15.28
N PRO A 23 4.53 4.17 14.70
CA PRO A 23 4.90 4.08 13.29
C PRO A 23 5.45 2.70 12.91
N PRO A 24 5.14 2.19 11.70
CA PRO A 24 5.76 0.98 11.21
C PRO A 24 7.25 1.20 10.91
N GLU A 25 8.00 0.10 10.86
CA GLU A 25 9.36 0.13 10.31
C GLU A 25 9.28 0.40 8.79
N ILE A 26 10.25 1.15 8.26
CA ILE A 26 10.37 1.40 6.81
C ILE A 26 11.70 0.81 6.33
N VAL A 27 11.61 -0.09 5.35
CA VAL A 27 12.76 -0.75 4.73
C VAL A 27 12.76 -0.46 3.23
N TYR A 28 13.92 -0.05 2.71
CA TYR A 28 14.08 0.16 1.26
C TYR A 28 14.58 -1.13 0.60
N ILE A 29 13.90 -1.54 -0.47
CA ILE A 29 14.24 -2.73 -1.25
C ILE A 29 14.91 -2.28 -2.56
N GLU A 30 16.14 -2.74 -2.76
CA GLU A 30 16.97 -2.41 -3.93
C GLU A 30 16.52 -3.13 -5.20
N SER A 31 15.99 -4.34 -5.06
CA SER A 31 15.63 -5.22 -6.16
C SER A 31 14.12 -5.20 -6.39
N SER A 32 13.67 -4.68 -7.54
CA SER A 32 12.24 -4.75 -7.91
C SER A 32 11.76 -6.19 -8.07
N GLN A 33 12.66 -7.13 -8.39
CA GLN A 33 12.36 -8.56 -8.36
C GLN A 33 12.06 -9.04 -6.95
N GLU A 34 12.86 -8.64 -5.96
CA GLU A 34 12.62 -9.01 -4.57
C GLU A 34 11.29 -8.45 -4.07
N MET A 35 11.00 -7.19 -4.40
CA MET A 35 9.72 -6.55 -4.07
C MET A 35 8.54 -7.28 -4.71
N PHE A 36 8.67 -7.73 -5.96
CA PHE A 36 7.66 -8.54 -6.64
C PHE A 36 7.44 -9.89 -5.96
N LEU A 37 8.53 -10.59 -5.58
CA LEU A 37 8.44 -11.87 -4.90
C LEU A 37 7.78 -11.74 -3.52
N LEU A 38 8.13 -10.69 -2.76
CA LEU A 38 7.51 -10.39 -1.46
C LEU A 38 6.01 -10.11 -1.59
N SER A 39 5.60 -9.29 -2.57
CA SER A 39 4.18 -8.95 -2.76
C SER A 39 3.31 -10.13 -3.15
N ASN A 40 3.89 -11.18 -3.73
CA ASN A 40 3.19 -12.39 -4.15
C ASN A 40 3.43 -13.57 -3.20
N ASP A 41 4.05 -13.34 -2.05
CA ASP A 41 4.37 -14.37 -1.05
C ASP A 41 5.17 -15.57 -1.61
N CYS A 42 6.00 -15.32 -2.62
CA CYS A 42 6.75 -16.36 -3.35
C CYS A 42 7.83 -17.04 -2.52
N HIS A 43 8.22 -16.45 -1.38
CA HIS A 43 9.17 -17.07 -0.44
C HIS A 43 8.53 -18.22 0.33
N ASN A 44 7.24 -18.12 0.66
CA ASN A 44 6.49 -19.16 1.36
C ASN A 44 5.78 -20.10 0.36
N GLU A 45 5.31 -19.57 -0.77
CA GLU A 45 4.61 -20.34 -1.81
C GLU A 45 5.32 -20.27 -3.18
N PRO A 46 6.54 -20.85 -3.31
CA PRO A 46 7.38 -20.67 -4.50
C PRO A 46 6.83 -21.30 -5.79
N ASN A 47 5.88 -22.22 -5.67
CA ASN A 47 5.31 -22.94 -6.81
C ASN A 47 4.12 -22.21 -7.47
N GLN A 48 3.73 -21.03 -6.97
CA GLN A 48 2.67 -20.26 -7.61
C GLN A 48 3.12 -19.82 -9.01
N PRO A 49 2.25 -19.92 -10.04
CA PRO A 49 2.61 -19.51 -11.40
C PRO A 49 3.14 -18.08 -11.50
N ILE A 50 2.58 -17.16 -10.70
CA ILE A 50 2.94 -15.74 -10.69
C ILE A 50 4.41 -15.50 -10.29
N CYS A 51 5.01 -16.37 -9.47
CA CYS A 51 6.39 -16.22 -9.01
C CYS A 51 7.42 -16.31 -10.16
N SER A 52 7.02 -16.91 -11.29
CA SER A 52 7.84 -17.02 -12.49
C SER A 52 7.58 -15.95 -13.54
N THR A 53 6.61 -15.05 -13.32
CA THR A 53 6.18 -14.06 -14.33
C THR A 53 6.77 -12.67 -14.11
N TYR A 54 7.77 -12.53 -13.24
CA TYR A 54 8.43 -11.24 -13.01
C TYR A 54 8.94 -10.66 -14.34
N ASN A 55 8.57 -9.41 -14.60
CA ASN A 55 9.07 -8.64 -15.72
C ASN A 55 9.44 -7.23 -15.23
N PRO A 56 10.72 -6.79 -15.34
CA PRO A 56 11.16 -5.50 -14.84
C PRO A 56 10.41 -4.29 -15.44
N ASP A 57 9.85 -4.42 -16.65
CA ASP A 57 9.13 -3.32 -17.31
C ASP A 57 7.66 -3.18 -16.84
N HIS A 58 7.10 -4.22 -16.20
CA HIS A 58 5.66 -4.31 -15.90
C HIS A 58 5.34 -4.73 -14.46
N SER A 59 6.34 -5.13 -13.68
CA SER A 59 6.17 -5.67 -12.32
C SER A 59 6.69 -4.71 -11.24
N ASN A 60 6.70 -3.40 -11.51
CA ASN A 60 7.21 -2.41 -10.56
C ASN A 60 6.21 -2.16 -9.43
N ILE A 61 6.56 -2.68 -8.24
CA ILE A 61 5.84 -2.47 -7.00
C ILE A 61 6.62 -1.44 -6.19
N LEU A 62 5.96 -0.33 -5.87
CA LEU A 62 6.61 0.85 -5.30
C LEU A 62 6.55 0.87 -3.77
N GLY A 63 5.55 0.19 -3.21
CA GLY A 63 5.28 0.08 -1.78
C GLY A 63 4.58 -1.23 -1.46
N LEU A 64 4.83 -1.78 -0.27
CA LEU A 64 4.17 -2.97 0.24
C LEU A 64 4.18 -2.95 1.77
N TYR A 65 3.02 -3.09 2.38
CA TYR A 65 2.90 -3.31 3.82
C TYR A 65 2.81 -4.79 4.17
N ASN A 66 3.67 -5.24 5.09
CA ASN A 66 3.57 -6.54 5.75
C ASN A 66 2.99 -6.37 7.16
N ASN A 67 1.81 -6.93 7.39
CA ASN A 67 1.09 -6.80 8.65
C ASN A 67 1.61 -7.71 9.78
N GLU A 68 2.35 -8.78 9.46
CA GLU A 68 2.88 -9.71 10.46
C GLU A 68 4.04 -9.10 11.22
N ILE A 69 4.97 -8.48 10.48
CA ILE A 69 6.16 -7.81 11.04
C ILE A 69 5.99 -6.30 11.20
N LYS A 70 4.86 -5.73 10.72
CA LYS A 70 4.53 -4.30 10.77
C LYS A 70 5.59 -3.43 10.06
N THR A 71 5.96 -3.85 8.85
CA THR A 71 7.00 -3.20 8.05
C THR A 71 6.42 -2.73 6.73
N ILE A 72 6.74 -1.51 6.34
CA ILE A 72 6.51 -0.99 4.99
C ILE A 72 7.81 -1.14 4.21
N PHE A 73 7.75 -1.90 3.12
CA PHE A 73 8.79 -1.95 2.11
C PHE A 73 8.54 -0.86 1.07
N LEU A 74 9.57 -0.10 0.72
CA LEU A 74 9.53 0.89 -0.35
C LEU A 74 10.61 0.57 -1.37
N GLU A 75 10.36 0.84 -2.64
CA GLU A 75 11.42 0.78 -3.65
C GLU A 75 12.54 1.80 -3.32
N LYS A 76 13.80 1.44 -3.61
CA LYS A 76 14.99 2.28 -3.38
C LYS A 76 14.90 3.70 -3.95
N ASP A 77 14.18 3.88 -5.07
CA ASP A 77 14.10 5.16 -5.77
C ASP A 77 12.93 6.03 -5.26
N PHE A 78 12.28 5.61 -4.16
CA PHE A 78 11.26 6.38 -3.46
C PHE A 78 11.78 7.77 -3.06
N TRP A 79 11.09 8.82 -3.52
CA TRP A 79 11.43 10.19 -3.23
C TRP A 79 10.43 10.86 -2.30
N TRP A 80 10.81 11.05 -1.04
CA TRP A 80 9.93 11.61 0.00
C TRP A 80 9.34 13.00 -0.30
N ALA A 81 9.93 13.79 -1.21
CA ALA A 81 9.38 15.09 -1.61
C ALA A 81 8.38 15.00 -2.78
N SER A 82 8.31 13.85 -3.46
CA SER A 82 7.33 13.56 -4.51
C SER A 82 5.94 13.37 -3.91
N VAL A 83 4.96 14.12 -4.39
CA VAL A 83 3.56 13.94 -3.96
C VAL A 83 3.04 12.56 -4.35
N ARG A 84 3.49 12.03 -5.50
CA ARG A 84 3.17 10.66 -5.94
C ARG A 84 3.65 9.65 -4.91
N ASP A 85 4.91 9.72 -4.51
CA ASP A 85 5.51 8.73 -3.62
C ASP A 85 4.97 8.87 -2.20
N GLN A 86 4.72 10.10 -1.72
CA GLN A 86 3.99 10.32 -0.48
C GLN A 86 2.59 9.68 -0.50
N SER A 87 1.89 9.69 -1.64
CA SER A 87 0.58 9.05 -1.75
C SER A 87 0.65 7.53 -1.67
N ILE A 88 1.71 6.93 -2.22
CA ILE A 88 1.98 5.49 -2.12
C ILE A 88 2.30 5.13 -0.67
N LEU A 89 3.16 5.89 0.01
CA LEU A 89 3.43 5.69 1.43
C LEU A 89 2.16 5.84 2.28
N LEU A 90 1.30 6.80 1.96
CA LEU A 90 0.02 6.96 2.65
C LEU A 90 -0.87 5.73 2.48
N HIS A 91 -0.90 5.12 1.29
CA HIS A 91 -1.62 3.88 1.04
C HIS A 91 -1.14 2.77 1.99
N GLU A 92 0.16 2.53 2.06
CA GLU A 92 0.74 1.51 2.95
C GLU A 92 0.51 1.82 4.43
N LEU A 93 0.52 3.10 4.82
CA LEU A 93 0.17 3.52 6.18
C LEU A 93 -1.31 3.31 6.51
N VAL A 94 -2.22 3.40 5.53
CA VAL A 94 -3.62 3.02 5.74
C VAL A 94 -3.70 1.54 6.10
N HIS A 95 -3.01 0.66 5.37
CA HIS A 95 -2.96 -0.77 5.72
C HIS A 95 -2.41 -1.00 7.13
N HIS A 96 -1.34 -0.31 7.49
CA HIS A 96 -0.80 -0.38 8.84
C HIS A 96 -1.84 -0.01 9.91
N MET A 97 -2.54 1.10 9.73
CA MET A 97 -3.55 1.57 10.68
C MET A 97 -4.82 0.71 10.68
N GLN A 98 -5.21 0.15 9.53
CA GLN A 98 -6.32 -0.80 9.39
C GLN A 98 -6.06 -2.04 10.26
N TYR A 99 -4.91 -2.69 10.11
CA TYR A 99 -4.57 -3.88 10.89
C TYR A 99 -4.30 -3.56 12.37
N THR A 100 -3.75 -2.39 12.68
CA THR A 100 -3.45 -2.03 14.08
C THR A 100 -4.70 -1.65 14.88
N LYS A 101 -5.68 -0.96 14.27
CA LYS A 101 -6.88 -0.54 15.00
C LYS A 101 -7.81 -1.71 15.36
N ASN A 102 -7.92 -2.71 14.47
CA ASN A 102 -8.81 -3.85 14.66
C ASN A 102 -8.38 -5.04 13.80
N TRP A 103 -7.29 -5.69 14.22
CA TRP A 103 -6.70 -6.83 13.52
C TRP A 103 -7.72 -7.95 13.21
N GLU A 104 -8.59 -8.29 14.17
CA GLU A 104 -9.58 -9.36 13.99
C GLU A 104 -10.62 -9.08 12.91
N HIS A 105 -10.97 -7.81 12.72
CA HIS A 105 -11.88 -7.38 11.66
C HIS A 105 -11.20 -7.41 10.30
N TYR A 106 -10.02 -6.81 10.18
CA TYR A 106 -9.33 -6.69 8.89
C TYR A 106 -8.82 -8.03 8.36
N ARG A 107 -8.35 -8.93 9.22
CA ARG A 107 -7.93 -10.28 8.78
C ARG A 107 -9.09 -11.13 8.24
N LYS A 108 -10.34 -10.79 8.57
CA LYS A 108 -11.55 -11.49 8.11
C LYS A 108 -12.15 -10.84 6.85
N LYS A 109 -11.75 -9.62 6.53
CA LYS A 109 -12.15 -8.96 5.29
C LYS A 109 -11.43 -9.59 4.10
N CYS A 110 -12.12 -9.64 2.98
CA CYS A 110 -11.49 -9.91 1.70
C CYS A 110 -10.53 -8.76 1.33
N LYS A 111 -9.49 -9.07 0.55
CA LYS A 111 -8.47 -8.10 0.13
C LYS A 111 -9.09 -6.88 -0.54
N GLY A 112 -10.04 -7.07 -1.47
CA GLY A 112 -10.68 -5.96 -2.19
C GLY A 112 -11.34 -4.91 -1.29
N ASP A 113 -11.99 -5.32 -0.19
CA ASP A 113 -12.59 -4.38 0.77
C ASP A 113 -11.54 -3.58 1.57
N ILE A 114 -10.36 -4.17 1.79
CA ILE A 114 -9.23 -3.54 2.48
C ILE A 114 -8.59 -2.52 1.54
N GLU A 115 -8.29 -2.93 0.31
CA GLU A 115 -7.76 -2.11 -0.78
C GLU A 115 -8.66 -0.93 -1.10
N LYS A 116 -9.99 -1.15 -1.16
CA LYS A 116 -10.95 -0.10 -1.47
C LYS A 116 -10.85 1.07 -0.50
N GLU A 117 -10.81 0.79 0.80
CA GLU A 117 -10.68 1.81 1.83
C GLU A 117 -9.33 2.54 1.76
N ALA A 118 -8.24 1.83 1.40
CA ALA A 118 -6.93 2.43 1.19
C ALA A 118 -6.90 3.36 -0.03
N TYR A 119 -7.41 2.92 -1.18
CA TYR A 119 -7.50 3.75 -2.39
C TYR A 119 -8.44 4.95 -2.21
N ASP A 120 -9.56 4.80 -1.51
CA ASP A 120 -10.50 5.90 -1.26
C ASP A 120 -9.84 7.01 -0.41
N LEU A 121 -9.03 6.64 0.59
CA LEU A 121 -8.26 7.60 1.37
C LEU A 121 -7.10 8.21 0.58
N GLN A 122 -6.40 7.43 -0.24
CA GLN A 122 -5.33 7.92 -1.11
C GLN A 122 -5.86 8.93 -2.14
N GLU A 123 -6.98 8.62 -2.79
CA GLU A 123 -7.67 9.52 -3.71
C GLU A 123 -8.08 10.81 -3.03
N LYS A 124 -8.67 10.73 -1.82
CA LYS A 124 -9.03 11.92 -1.05
C LYS A 124 -7.81 12.79 -0.71
N TRP A 125 -6.69 12.17 -0.33
CA TRP A 125 -5.45 12.89 -0.02
C TRP A 125 -4.87 13.61 -1.24
N LEU A 126 -4.91 12.97 -2.41
CA LEU A 126 -4.48 13.54 -3.68
C LEU A 126 -5.41 14.65 -4.17
N ALA A 127 -6.73 14.46 -4.05
CA ALA A 127 -7.73 15.43 -4.47
C ALA A 127 -7.60 16.78 -3.73
N ILE A 128 -7.29 16.76 -2.43
CA ILE A 128 -7.01 17.98 -1.64
C ILE A 128 -5.83 18.78 -2.21
N ARG A 129 -4.92 18.12 -2.93
CA ARG A 129 -3.75 18.71 -3.60
C ARG A 129 -3.98 18.99 -5.08
N GLY A 130 -5.22 18.84 -5.58
CA GLY A 130 -5.56 19.06 -6.97
C GLY A 130 -5.05 17.97 -7.93
N LEU A 131 -4.74 16.78 -7.41
CA LEU A 131 -4.26 15.65 -8.19
C LEU A 131 -5.32 14.55 -8.30
N ASP A 132 -5.25 13.79 -9.38
CA ASP A 132 -6.10 12.63 -9.67
C ASP A 132 -5.34 11.33 -9.39
N LEU A 133 -5.97 10.37 -8.71
CA LEU A 133 -5.34 9.10 -8.34
C LEU A 133 -4.84 8.36 -9.58
N GLY A 134 -5.71 8.15 -10.56
CA GLY A 134 -5.40 7.35 -11.74
C GLY A 134 -4.24 7.92 -12.53
N LYS A 135 -4.18 9.24 -12.71
CA LYS A 135 -3.04 9.89 -13.37
C LYS A 135 -1.76 9.90 -12.54
N THR A 136 -1.86 9.97 -11.21
CA THR A 136 -0.69 10.14 -10.34
C THR A 136 0.09 8.84 -10.16
N ILE A 137 -0.62 7.72 -10.04
CA ILE A 137 -0.01 6.39 -9.83
C ILE A 137 -0.21 5.42 -11.00
N ASP A 138 -0.68 5.92 -12.14
CA ASP A 138 -1.00 5.13 -13.34
C ASP A 138 -2.02 4.00 -13.07
N LEU A 139 -3.01 4.29 -12.21
CA LEU A 139 -4.06 3.35 -11.83
C LEU A 139 -5.35 3.62 -12.61
N GLY A 140 -5.51 2.94 -13.74
CA GLY A 140 -6.74 3.03 -14.53
C GLY A 140 -8.00 2.55 -13.77
N PRO A 141 -9.20 3.06 -14.10
CA PRO A 141 -10.45 2.68 -13.42
C PRO A 141 -10.74 1.17 -13.43
N LEU A 142 -10.39 0.48 -14.52
CA LEU A 142 -10.53 -0.97 -14.63
C LEU A 142 -9.61 -1.71 -13.66
N MET A 143 -8.35 -1.29 -13.55
CA MET A 143 -7.41 -1.91 -12.62
C MET A 143 -7.85 -1.66 -11.17
N ARG A 144 -8.25 -0.43 -10.83
CA ARG A 144 -8.82 -0.13 -9.51
C ARG A 144 -10.02 -1.03 -9.20
N HIS A 145 -10.89 -1.26 -10.16
CA HIS A 145 -12.03 -2.15 -9.98
C HIS A 145 -11.60 -3.59 -9.65
N VAL A 146 -10.62 -4.14 -10.38
CA VAL A 146 -10.08 -5.48 -10.12
C VAL A 146 -9.47 -5.57 -8.73
N LEU A 147 -8.63 -4.60 -8.33
CA LEU A 147 -7.95 -4.59 -7.03
C LEU A 147 -8.90 -4.42 -5.84
N THR A 148 -10.06 -3.81 -6.06
CA THR A 148 -11.04 -3.49 -5.00
C THR A 148 -12.24 -4.43 -4.99
N GLN A 149 -12.24 -5.48 -5.82
CA GLN A 149 -13.22 -6.54 -5.78
C GLN A 149 -12.82 -7.64 -4.78
N CYS A 150 -13.83 -8.23 -4.16
CA CYS A 150 -13.66 -9.48 -3.44
C CYS A 150 -13.99 -10.62 -4.39
N ASP A 151 -13.15 -11.65 -4.42
CA ASP A 151 -13.47 -12.85 -5.17
C ASP A 151 -14.83 -13.38 -4.71
N ILE A 152 -15.72 -13.59 -5.67
CA ILE A 152 -16.97 -14.31 -5.44
C ILE A 152 -16.56 -15.79 -5.34
N MET A 153 -16.27 -16.25 -4.13
CA MET A 153 -16.11 -17.67 -3.85
C MET A 153 -17.43 -18.42 -4.04
#